data_AF-A0A162Z211-F1
#
_entry.id   AF-A0A162Z211-F1
#
_cell.length_a   1.000
_cell.length_b   1.000
_cell.length_c   1.000
_cell.angle_alpha   90.00
_cell.angle_beta   90.00
_cell.angle_gamma   90.00
#
_symmetry.space_group_name_H-M   'P 1'
#
loop_
_entity.id
_entity.type
_entity.pdbx_description
1 polymer ?
#
loop_
_entity_poly.entity_id
_entity_poly.type
_entity_poly.pdbx_seq_one_letter_code
_entity_poly.pdbx_strand_id
1 'polypeptide(L)'
;MLDTTNPHNYSYTTKQLEIHILGGIKFTNLERMRVTLSIQKPSNHNVLRHSIDLYNDNTIERLVRKIAERIEIGTSIVRQCLQELTAALEQYRIDQLAKENEANQIQLKVLSTKERQAAETFLKSKDLLAKTNELIGTSGVIGEETNRLLMYLIFTSRKTNNPLHCISLGSSGVGKTHLQSKVAELIPDEDKVEITVLSANAFYYFNRTELQHKLILIEDLDGAESVLYPLRELQSKKRITKTVVHKDKKGTTKTIHLTVEGPVSVAGCTTQESIYEDNSNRSFLLYIDESSEQDKKIMHYQRAESAGRVNKQDEFIAARFLRDVQRILKPIKVINPYAEYLELPESVFKPRRTNSHYLQFIEAITFYKQYQRERKYDEQTGEEYIETTIEDIQEANEIIKEVLLRKSDTITGAVRNHLERLKMYLKEEKKTAFTNAEIRRNLRVKESTLRNYNNQLLAEGYIKRVKKAKTKSYCFEVVDPSEYQSLKDQIHTVLHTKLEEIQVATRN
;
A
#
# COMPACT_ATOMS: atom_id res chain seq x y z
N MET A 1 -45.00 -7.59 -18.27
CA MET A 1 -43.99 -7.01 -17.35
C MET A 1 -43.06 -8.13 -16.94
N LEU A 2 -41.74 -7.88 -16.87
CA LEU A 2 -40.76 -8.90 -16.48
C LEU A 2 -40.77 -9.06 -14.95
N ASP A 3 -40.99 -10.29 -14.49
CA ASP A 3 -40.88 -10.68 -13.09
C ASP A 3 -39.63 -11.55 -12.91
N THR A 4 -38.71 -11.06 -12.08
CA THR A 4 -37.43 -11.69 -11.78
C THR A 4 -37.32 -12.16 -10.33
N THR A 5 -38.43 -12.28 -9.61
CA THR A 5 -38.48 -12.71 -8.19
C THR A 5 -37.86 -14.09 -7.99
N ASN A 6 -38.04 -15.01 -8.94
CA ASN A 6 -37.37 -16.31 -8.94
C ASN A 6 -36.09 -16.25 -9.80
N PRO A 7 -34.89 -16.34 -9.19
CA PRO A 7 -33.61 -16.24 -9.92
C PRO A 7 -33.39 -17.36 -10.95
N HIS A 8 -34.12 -18.47 -10.85
CA HIS A 8 -34.00 -19.61 -11.75
C HIS A 8 -35.12 -19.69 -12.79
N ASN A 9 -36.11 -18.79 -12.72
CA ASN A 9 -37.22 -18.77 -13.67
C ASN A 9 -37.84 -17.36 -13.76
N TYR A 10 -37.37 -16.53 -14.68
CA TYR A 10 -38.00 -15.22 -14.91
C TYR A 10 -39.26 -15.39 -15.75
N SER A 11 -40.31 -14.64 -15.45
CA SER A 11 -41.55 -14.68 -16.22
C SER A 11 -41.82 -13.35 -16.92
N TYR A 12 -42.27 -13.41 -18.16
CA TYR A 12 -42.67 -12.27 -18.96
C TYR A 12 -43.98 -12.58 -19.65
N THR A 13 -45.06 -12.02 -19.11
CA THR A 13 -46.41 -12.25 -19.61
C THR A 13 -46.94 -11.01 -20.31
N THR A 14 -47.45 -11.20 -21.52
CA THR A 14 -48.21 -10.23 -22.31
C THR A 14 -49.65 -10.75 -22.51
N LYS A 15 -50.50 -9.98 -23.20
CA LYS A 15 -51.87 -10.42 -23.50
C LYS A 15 -51.93 -11.68 -24.37
N GLN A 16 -50.88 -11.96 -25.14
CA GLN A 16 -50.86 -12.99 -26.19
C GLN A 16 -49.83 -14.08 -25.93
N LEU A 17 -48.76 -13.79 -25.19
CA LEU A 17 -47.66 -14.70 -24.93
C LEU A 17 -47.29 -14.71 -23.45
N GLU A 18 -46.99 -15.90 -22.96
CA GLU A 18 -46.35 -16.15 -21.68
C GLU A 18 -44.98 -16.75 -21.96
N ILE A 19 -43.92 -16.04 -21.54
CA ILE A 19 -42.54 -16.43 -21.78
C ILE A 19 -41.83 -16.60 -20.44
N HIS A 20 -41.25 -17.78 -20.23
CA HIS A 20 -40.42 -18.08 -19.07
C HIS A 20 -38.96 -18.22 -19.49
N ILE A 21 -38.04 -17.68 -18.70
CA ILE A 21 -36.59 -17.77 -18.93
C ILE A 21 -36.01 -18.72 -17.90
N LEU A 22 -35.72 -19.93 -18.36
CA LEU A 22 -35.24 -21.02 -17.52
C LEU A 22 -33.75 -20.82 -17.21
N GLY A 23 -33.41 -20.80 -15.92
CA GLY A 23 -32.04 -20.64 -15.43
C GLY A 23 -31.54 -19.18 -15.36
N GLY A 24 -32.43 -18.21 -15.60
CA GLY A 24 -32.10 -16.78 -15.54
C GLY A 24 -31.18 -16.30 -16.68
N ILE A 25 -30.44 -15.21 -16.43
CA ILE A 25 -29.46 -14.65 -17.37
C ILE A 25 -28.07 -14.60 -16.76
N LYS A 26 -27.05 -14.59 -17.61
CA LYS A 26 -25.66 -14.36 -17.18
C LYS A 26 -25.36 -12.86 -17.14
N PHE A 27 -24.73 -12.41 -16.06
CA PHE A 27 -24.26 -11.03 -15.92
C PHE A 27 -22.89 -10.80 -16.57
N THR A 28 -22.11 -11.87 -16.80
CA THR A 28 -20.81 -11.85 -17.52
C THR A 28 -20.95 -11.91 -19.05
N ASN A 29 -19.96 -11.40 -19.81
CA ASN A 29 -19.99 -11.26 -21.29
C ASN A 29 -21.19 -10.44 -21.81
N LEU A 30 -21.07 -9.10 -21.78
CA LEU A 30 -22.12 -8.15 -22.18
C LEU A 30 -22.46 -8.16 -23.69
N GLU A 31 -21.63 -8.81 -24.49
CA GLU A 31 -21.80 -8.89 -25.94
C GLU A 31 -22.83 -9.93 -26.40
N ARG A 32 -23.34 -10.78 -25.49
CA ARG A 32 -24.31 -11.86 -25.80
C ARG A 32 -25.42 -11.92 -24.76
N MET A 33 -26.61 -12.36 -25.20
CA MET A 33 -27.76 -12.63 -24.33
C MET A 33 -28.30 -14.03 -24.59
N ARG A 34 -27.55 -15.03 -24.12
CA ARG A 34 -27.97 -16.44 -24.22
C ARG A 34 -28.95 -16.80 -23.12
N VAL A 35 -30.12 -17.25 -23.53
CA VAL A 35 -31.23 -17.64 -22.64
C VAL A 35 -31.90 -18.91 -23.15
N THR A 36 -32.59 -19.60 -22.24
CA THR A 36 -33.49 -20.70 -22.60
C THR A 36 -34.92 -20.25 -22.36
N LEU A 37 -35.66 -20.04 -23.44
CA LEU A 37 -37.05 -19.59 -23.39
C LEU A 37 -38.00 -20.78 -23.36
N SER A 38 -39.07 -20.65 -22.58
CA SER A 38 -40.25 -21.52 -22.57
C SER A 38 -41.46 -20.65 -22.88
N ILE A 39 -42.06 -20.85 -24.05
CA ILE A 39 -43.01 -19.93 -24.67
C ILE A 39 -44.35 -20.63 -24.85
N GLN A 40 -45.43 -20.03 -24.38
CA GLN A 40 -46.79 -20.56 -24.48
C GLN A 40 -47.82 -19.43 -24.59
N LYS A 41 -49.09 -19.78 -24.82
CA LYS A 41 -50.21 -18.84 -24.68
C LYS A 41 -50.66 -18.84 -23.20
N PRO A 42 -51.12 -17.70 -22.63
CA PRO A 42 -51.57 -17.60 -21.24
C PRO A 42 -52.72 -18.52 -20.80
N SER A 43 -53.29 -19.32 -21.71
CA SER A 43 -54.41 -20.24 -21.43
C SER A 43 -54.28 -21.58 -22.18
N ASN A 44 -53.10 -21.87 -22.75
CA ASN A 44 -52.84 -23.10 -23.51
C ASN A 44 -51.59 -23.80 -22.96
N HIS A 45 -51.60 -25.13 -22.99
CA HIS A 45 -50.52 -25.99 -22.50
C HIS A 45 -49.50 -26.38 -23.59
N ASN A 46 -49.64 -25.86 -24.81
CA ASN A 46 -48.63 -26.08 -25.86
C ASN A 46 -47.40 -25.19 -25.60
N VAL A 47 -46.32 -25.81 -25.14
CA VAL A 47 -45.09 -25.12 -24.72
C VAL A 47 -43.97 -25.34 -25.73
N LEU A 48 -43.42 -24.25 -26.27
CA LEU A 48 -42.20 -24.27 -27.07
C LEU A 48 -41.00 -23.91 -26.21
N ARG A 49 -40.02 -24.82 -26.11
CA ARG A 49 -38.74 -24.55 -25.44
C ARG A 49 -37.63 -24.35 -26.46
N HIS A 50 -36.84 -23.28 -26.32
CA HIS A 50 -35.73 -22.99 -27.22
C HIS A 50 -34.60 -22.24 -26.53
N SER A 51 -33.35 -22.68 -26.74
CA SER A 51 -32.17 -21.93 -26.33
C SER A 51 -31.72 -21.03 -27.48
N ILE A 52 -31.55 -19.74 -27.20
CA ILE A 52 -31.27 -18.71 -28.20
C ILE A 52 -30.34 -17.63 -27.64
N ASP A 53 -29.62 -16.95 -28.51
CA ASP A 53 -28.96 -15.69 -28.22
C ASP A 53 -29.85 -14.53 -28.73
N LEU A 54 -30.44 -13.76 -27.81
CA LEU A 54 -31.38 -12.68 -28.13
C LEU A 54 -30.76 -11.49 -28.88
N TYR A 55 -29.44 -11.49 -29.08
CA TYR A 55 -28.76 -10.49 -29.92
C TYR A 55 -28.49 -10.99 -31.35
N ASN A 56 -28.82 -12.23 -31.67
CA ASN A 56 -28.60 -12.81 -32.99
C ASN A 56 -29.90 -12.82 -33.81
N ASP A 57 -30.06 -11.80 -34.66
CA ASP A 57 -31.23 -11.56 -35.51
C ASP A 57 -31.63 -12.78 -36.35
N ASN A 58 -30.66 -13.45 -36.99
CA ASN A 58 -30.92 -14.64 -37.80
C ASN A 58 -31.58 -15.77 -36.99
N THR A 59 -31.18 -15.96 -35.73
CA THR A 59 -31.80 -16.96 -34.86
C THR A 59 -33.15 -16.52 -34.32
N ILE A 60 -33.33 -15.22 -34.07
CA ILE A 60 -34.61 -14.65 -33.64
C ILE A 60 -35.66 -14.82 -34.73
N GLU A 61 -35.34 -14.51 -35.97
CA GLU A 61 -36.26 -14.68 -37.10
C GLU A 61 -36.71 -16.13 -37.29
N ARG A 62 -35.79 -17.08 -37.11
CA ARG A 62 -36.14 -18.52 -37.12
C ARG A 62 -37.05 -18.89 -35.95
N LEU A 63 -36.83 -18.33 -34.77
CA LEU A 63 -37.67 -18.56 -33.60
C LEU A 63 -39.06 -17.93 -33.77
N VAL A 64 -39.15 -16.71 -34.31
CA VAL A 64 -40.41 -16.02 -34.61
C VAL A 64 -41.30 -16.87 -35.52
N ARG A 65 -40.73 -17.42 -36.61
CA ARG A 65 -41.46 -18.33 -37.51
C ARG A 65 -41.94 -19.59 -36.79
N LYS A 66 -41.07 -20.22 -35.98
CA LYS A 66 -41.44 -21.41 -35.19
C LYS A 66 -42.54 -21.15 -34.17
N ILE A 67 -42.51 -20.00 -33.49
CA ILE A 67 -43.56 -19.60 -32.55
C ILE A 67 -44.86 -19.36 -33.32
N ALA A 68 -44.79 -18.64 -34.44
CA ALA A 68 -45.97 -18.34 -35.24
C ALA A 68 -46.66 -19.62 -35.75
N GLU A 69 -45.89 -20.60 -36.22
CA GLU A 69 -46.40 -21.89 -36.69
C GLU A 69 -46.96 -22.76 -35.56
N ARG A 70 -46.23 -22.91 -34.44
CA ARG A 70 -46.60 -23.88 -33.38
C ARG A 70 -47.55 -23.33 -32.32
N ILE A 71 -47.41 -22.05 -32.01
CA ILE A 71 -48.22 -21.36 -31.00
C ILE A 71 -49.38 -20.62 -31.67
N GLU A 72 -49.40 -20.51 -33.02
CA GLU A 72 -50.47 -19.88 -33.79
C GLU A 72 -50.70 -18.42 -33.38
N ILE A 73 -49.63 -17.62 -33.50
CA ILE A 73 -49.62 -16.18 -33.21
C ILE A 73 -48.97 -15.44 -34.37
N GLY A 74 -49.48 -14.27 -34.72
CA GLY A 74 -48.91 -13.46 -35.81
C GLY A 74 -47.43 -13.12 -35.57
N THR A 75 -46.60 -13.24 -36.61
CA THR A 75 -45.15 -12.99 -36.54
C THR A 75 -44.80 -11.59 -36.03
N SER A 76 -45.58 -10.57 -36.40
CA SER A 76 -45.39 -9.19 -35.92
C SER A 76 -45.53 -9.07 -34.39
N ILE A 77 -46.51 -9.76 -33.81
CA ILE A 77 -46.76 -9.78 -32.37
C ILE A 77 -45.61 -10.47 -31.64
N VAL A 78 -45.17 -11.62 -32.15
CA VAL A 78 -44.06 -12.37 -31.56
C VAL A 78 -42.78 -11.55 -31.60
N ARG A 79 -42.48 -10.89 -32.73
CA ARG A 79 -41.30 -10.05 -32.89
C ARG A 79 -41.31 -8.89 -31.89
N GLN A 80 -42.43 -8.20 -31.75
CA GLN A 80 -42.58 -7.13 -30.77
C GLN A 80 -42.38 -7.65 -29.33
N CYS A 81 -43.01 -8.77 -28.97
CA CYS A 81 -42.87 -9.36 -27.63
C CYS A 81 -41.41 -9.74 -27.32
N LEU A 82 -40.69 -10.34 -28.27
CA LEU A 82 -39.27 -10.69 -28.09
C LEU A 82 -38.38 -9.45 -28.01
N GLN A 83 -38.68 -8.39 -28.77
CA GLN A 83 -37.93 -7.13 -28.69
C GLN A 83 -38.11 -6.45 -27.33
N GLU A 84 -39.35 -6.36 -26.84
CA GLU A 84 -39.65 -5.82 -25.51
C GLU A 84 -39.05 -6.66 -24.38
N LEU A 85 -39.07 -7.99 -24.51
CA LEU A 85 -38.41 -8.90 -23.58
C LEU A 85 -36.90 -8.65 -23.52
N THR A 86 -36.25 -8.54 -24.67
CA THR A 86 -34.81 -8.25 -24.75
C THR A 86 -34.49 -6.93 -24.05
N ALA A 87 -35.25 -5.86 -24.31
CA ALA A 87 -35.06 -4.57 -23.65
C ALA A 87 -35.27 -4.66 -22.13
N ALA A 88 -36.27 -5.42 -21.66
CA ALA A 88 -36.51 -5.62 -20.23
C ALA A 88 -35.36 -6.39 -19.55
N LEU A 89 -34.79 -7.39 -20.23
CA LEU A 89 -33.63 -8.14 -19.73
C LEU A 89 -32.34 -7.32 -19.74
N GLU A 90 -32.16 -6.45 -20.75
CA GLU A 90 -31.06 -5.49 -20.80
C GLU A 90 -31.12 -4.53 -19.61
N GLN A 91 -32.29 -3.93 -19.36
CA GLN A 91 -32.48 -3.03 -18.23
C GLN A 91 -32.24 -3.75 -16.90
N TYR A 92 -32.81 -4.95 -16.71
CA TYR A 92 -32.59 -5.74 -15.50
C TYR A 92 -31.10 -6.07 -15.30
N ARG A 93 -30.37 -6.39 -16.37
CA ARG A 93 -28.92 -6.68 -16.32
C ARG A 93 -28.12 -5.44 -15.93
N ILE A 94 -28.47 -4.27 -16.44
CA ILE A 94 -27.86 -2.99 -16.06
C ILE A 94 -28.13 -2.70 -14.58
N ASP A 95 -29.38 -2.85 -14.13
CA ASP A 95 -29.77 -2.57 -12.75
C ASP A 95 -29.06 -3.51 -11.76
N GLN A 96 -28.88 -4.79 -12.11
CA GLN A 96 -28.14 -5.74 -11.25
C GLN A 96 -26.65 -5.45 -11.21
N LEU A 97 -26.03 -5.08 -12.34
CA LEU A 97 -24.63 -4.67 -12.36
C LEU A 97 -24.42 -3.36 -11.57
N ALA A 98 -25.38 -2.43 -11.64
CA ALA A 98 -25.37 -1.22 -10.82
C ALA A 98 -25.48 -1.57 -9.33
N LYS A 99 -26.39 -2.47 -8.96
CA LYS A 99 -26.54 -2.96 -7.58
C LYS A 99 -25.31 -3.72 -7.07
N GLU A 100 -24.67 -4.55 -7.88
CA GLU A 100 -23.42 -5.23 -7.52
C GLU A 100 -22.29 -4.21 -7.35
N ASN A 101 -22.20 -3.21 -8.23
CA ASN A 101 -21.24 -2.12 -8.07
C ASN A 101 -21.51 -1.27 -6.83
N GLU A 102 -22.77 -0.98 -6.50
CA GLU A 102 -23.17 -0.28 -5.27
C GLU A 102 -22.93 -1.13 -4.01
N ALA A 103 -23.20 -2.43 -4.05
CA ALA A 103 -22.98 -3.36 -2.94
C ALA A 103 -21.47 -3.57 -2.66
N ASN A 104 -20.63 -3.48 -3.70
CA ASN A 104 -19.18 -3.56 -3.59
C ASN A 104 -18.52 -2.19 -3.32
N GLN A 105 -19.27 -1.08 -3.31
CA GLN A 105 -18.73 0.20 -2.86
C GLN A 105 -18.58 0.19 -1.35
N ILE A 106 -17.34 0.32 -0.88
CA ILE A 106 -17.02 0.48 0.53
C ILE A 106 -17.78 1.71 1.05
N GLN A 107 -18.74 1.51 1.96
CA GLN A 107 -19.47 2.61 2.56
C GLN A 107 -18.50 3.52 3.32
N LEU A 108 -18.39 4.77 2.87
CA LEU A 108 -17.58 5.78 3.53
C LEU A 108 -18.14 6.05 4.94
N LYS A 109 -17.36 5.76 5.97
CA LYS A 109 -17.77 6.04 7.36
C LYS A 109 -17.89 7.55 7.55
N VAL A 110 -19.10 8.02 7.84
CA VAL A 110 -19.32 9.40 8.29
C VAL A 110 -19.12 9.46 9.80
N LEU A 111 -18.18 10.31 10.24
CA LEU A 111 -17.91 10.50 11.67
C LEU A 111 -19.05 11.25 12.35
N SER A 112 -19.40 10.81 13.56
CA SER A 112 -20.26 11.60 14.45
C SER A 112 -19.56 12.89 14.91
N THR A 113 -20.34 13.87 15.38
CA THR A 113 -19.80 15.12 15.92
C THR A 113 -18.84 14.89 17.08
N LYS A 114 -19.14 13.92 17.96
CA LYS A 114 -18.28 13.52 19.09
C LYS A 114 -16.97 12.90 18.62
N GLU A 115 -17.01 11.94 17.70
CA GLU A 115 -15.79 11.30 17.15
C GLU A 115 -14.90 12.35 16.48
N ARG A 116 -15.51 13.25 15.69
CA ARG A 116 -14.79 14.34 15.03
C ARG A 116 -14.12 15.28 16.03
N GLN A 117 -14.85 15.73 17.06
CA GLN A 117 -14.30 16.60 18.09
C GLN A 117 -13.15 15.93 18.87
N ALA A 118 -13.27 14.63 19.17
CA ALA A 118 -12.22 13.88 19.85
C ALA A 118 -10.94 13.81 18.98
N ALA A 119 -11.08 13.49 17.70
CA ALA A 119 -9.96 13.45 16.76
C ALA A 119 -9.32 14.83 16.54
N GLU A 120 -10.13 15.90 16.42
CA GLU A 120 -9.62 17.27 16.30
C GLU A 120 -8.89 17.72 17.57
N THR A 121 -9.42 17.39 18.76
CA THR A 121 -8.78 17.69 20.04
C THR A 121 -7.43 16.98 20.16
N PHE A 122 -7.37 15.71 19.74
CA PHE A 122 -6.13 14.95 19.70
C PHE A 122 -5.10 15.57 18.77
N LEU A 123 -5.47 15.91 17.53
CA LEU A 123 -4.57 16.54 16.56
C LEU A 123 -4.06 17.92 17.02
N LYS A 124 -4.82 18.63 17.86
CA LYS A 124 -4.41 19.90 18.49
C LYS A 124 -3.52 19.73 19.72
N SER A 125 -3.32 18.51 20.21
CA SER A 125 -2.60 18.27 21.44
C SER A 125 -1.08 18.40 21.26
N LYS A 126 -0.39 18.88 22.31
CA LYS A 126 1.09 18.89 22.36
C LYS A 126 1.65 17.47 22.30
N ASP A 127 2.89 17.34 21.83
CA ASP A 127 3.61 16.05 21.71
C ASP A 127 2.84 15.03 20.86
N LEU A 128 2.23 15.51 19.76
CA LEU A 128 1.31 14.72 18.94
C LEU A 128 1.95 13.41 18.47
N LEU A 129 3.18 13.45 17.96
CA LEU A 129 3.84 12.26 17.44
C LEU A 129 4.07 11.21 18.53
N ALA A 130 4.45 11.63 19.75
CA ALA A 130 4.65 10.73 20.88
C ALA A 130 3.33 10.04 21.28
N LYS A 131 2.23 10.81 21.39
CA LYS A 131 0.90 10.27 21.70
C LYS A 131 0.36 9.37 20.59
N THR A 132 0.59 9.72 19.33
CA THR A 132 0.28 8.85 18.20
C THR A 132 1.05 7.55 18.30
N ASN A 133 2.34 7.62 18.62
CA ASN A 133 3.18 6.44 18.76
C ASN A 133 2.72 5.53 19.91
N GLU A 134 2.31 6.11 21.04
CA GLU A 134 1.70 5.37 22.16
C GLU A 134 0.43 4.65 21.72
N LEU A 135 -0.49 5.33 21.03
CA LEU A 135 -1.72 4.74 20.51
C LEU A 135 -1.47 3.64 19.47
N ILE A 136 -0.45 3.80 18.61
CA ILE A 136 -0.01 2.73 17.70
C ILE A 136 0.43 1.51 18.53
N GLY A 137 1.17 1.71 19.62
CA GLY A 137 1.51 0.65 20.56
C GLY A 137 0.29 -0.02 21.20
N THR A 138 -0.64 0.78 21.72
CA THR A 138 -1.90 0.29 22.30
C THR A 138 -2.76 -0.48 21.30
N SER A 139 -2.68 -0.14 20.01
CA SER A 139 -3.40 -0.84 18.93
C SER A 139 -2.88 -2.24 18.62
N GLY A 140 -1.79 -2.68 19.26
CA GLY A 140 -1.22 -4.03 19.13
C GLY A 140 0.07 -4.09 18.31
N VAL A 141 0.69 -2.95 17.95
CA VAL A 141 2.00 -2.92 17.27
C VAL A 141 3.12 -2.91 18.30
N ILE A 142 3.78 -4.05 18.54
CA ILE A 142 4.73 -4.22 19.63
C ILE A 142 6.14 -3.80 19.22
N GLY A 143 6.77 -2.92 19.99
CA GLY A 143 8.11 -2.43 19.69
C GLY A 143 8.15 -1.68 18.36
N GLU A 144 9.26 -1.77 17.61
CA GLU A 144 9.42 -1.06 16.32
C GLU A 144 9.07 0.44 16.42
N GLU A 145 9.39 1.08 17.55
CA GLU A 145 8.80 2.37 17.93
C GLU A 145 9.07 3.48 16.90
N THR A 146 10.27 3.53 16.33
CA THR A 146 10.63 4.45 15.26
C THR A 146 9.97 4.04 13.93
N ASN A 147 10.09 2.76 13.56
CA ASN A 147 9.60 2.24 12.28
C ASN A 147 8.08 2.31 12.14
N ARG A 148 7.32 2.02 13.21
CA ARG A 148 5.85 2.06 13.20
C ARG A 148 5.33 3.49 13.06
N LEU A 149 5.96 4.45 13.72
CA LEU A 149 5.61 5.87 13.60
C LEU A 149 5.97 6.41 12.21
N LEU A 150 7.18 6.13 11.74
CA LEU A 150 7.63 6.50 10.39
C LEU A 150 6.69 5.94 9.32
N MET A 151 6.36 4.65 9.41
CA MET A 151 5.43 3.99 8.48
C MET A 151 4.03 4.62 8.53
N TYR A 152 3.51 4.91 9.72
CA TYR A 152 2.20 5.59 9.87
C TYR A 152 2.19 6.98 9.22
N LEU A 153 3.25 7.78 9.38
CA LEU A 153 3.39 9.09 8.76
C LEU A 153 3.50 8.98 7.22
N ILE A 154 4.27 8.00 6.72
CA ILE A 154 4.36 7.71 5.29
C ILE A 154 2.98 7.33 4.73
N PHE A 155 2.23 6.47 5.41
CA PHE A 155 0.87 6.09 4.97
C PHE A 155 -0.10 7.27 5.00
N THR A 156 0.08 8.18 5.95
CA THR A 156 -0.71 9.42 6.07
C THR A 156 -0.46 10.35 4.89
N SER A 157 0.78 10.39 4.37
CA SER A 157 1.17 11.25 3.25
C SER A 157 0.39 10.96 1.94
N ARG A 158 -0.34 9.84 1.82
CA ARG A 158 -1.24 9.53 0.68
C ARG A 158 -2.23 10.67 0.38
N LYS A 159 -2.61 11.44 1.41
CA LYS A 159 -3.53 12.58 1.30
C LYS A 159 -2.87 13.88 0.83
N THR A 160 -1.54 13.87 0.67
CA THR A 160 -0.76 15.01 0.17
C THR A 160 -0.58 14.92 -1.35
N ASN A 161 -0.07 16.01 -1.95
CA ASN A 161 0.23 16.04 -3.37
C ASN A 161 1.44 15.17 -3.75
N ASN A 162 2.39 14.97 -2.83
CA ASN A 162 3.61 14.19 -3.04
C ASN A 162 3.73 13.11 -1.95
N PRO A 163 2.95 12.01 -2.03
CA PRO A 163 3.05 10.96 -1.04
C PRO A 163 4.41 10.30 -1.04
N LEU A 164 4.78 9.83 0.14
CA LEU A 164 5.95 9.01 0.39
C LEU A 164 5.61 7.53 0.19
N HIS A 165 6.66 6.73 0.05
CA HIS A 165 6.57 5.28 -0.13
C HIS A 165 7.55 4.59 0.80
N CYS A 166 7.27 3.36 1.22
CA CYS A 166 8.20 2.59 2.05
C CYS A 166 8.34 1.15 1.59
N ILE A 167 9.51 0.59 1.84
CA ILE A 167 9.81 -0.83 1.64
C ILE A 167 10.39 -1.37 2.93
N SER A 168 9.74 -2.39 3.50
CA SER A 168 10.21 -3.09 4.68
C SER A 168 11.19 -4.19 4.29
N LEU A 169 12.38 -4.17 4.88
CA LEU A 169 13.51 -5.06 4.64
C LEU A 169 13.84 -5.86 5.90
N GLY A 170 14.25 -7.10 5.71
CA GLY A 170 14.55 -8.02 6.80
C GLY A 170 14.49 -9.47 6.37
N SER A 171 15.03 -10.35 7.21
CA SER A 171 15.06 -11.79 6.95
C SER A 171 13.64 -12.39 6.89
N SER A 172 13.48 -13.56 6.29
CA SER A 172 12.17 -14.24 6.32
C SER A 172 11.78 -14.57 7.78
N GLY A 173 10.51 -14.34 8.13
CA GLY A 173 9.96 -14.65 9.46
C GLY A 173 10.19 -13.61 10.57
N VAL A 174 10.88 -12.50 10.30
CA VAL A 174 11.18 -11.46 11.32
C VAL A 174 10.04 -10.46 11.57
N GLY A 175 8.89 -10.62 10.91
CA GLY A 175 7.73 -9.78 11.15
C GLY A 175 7.55 -8.58 10.20
N LYS A 176 8.25 -8.51 9.07
CA LYS A 176 8.07 -7.46 8.02
C LYS A 176 6.60 -7.21 7.66
N THR A 177 5.94 -8.27 7.19
CA THR A 177 4.53 -8.23 6.78
C THR A 177 3.64 -7.92 7.98
N HIS A 178 4.00 -8.42 9.17
CA HIS A 178 3.23 -8.14 10.39
C HIS A 178 3.25 -6.64 10.75
N LEU A 179 4.41 -5.99 10.74
CA LEU A 179 4.51 -4.55 10.99
C LEU A 179 3.68 -3.77 9.96
N GLN A 180 3.86 -4.07 8.67
CA GLN A 180 3.14 -3.41 7.59
C GLN A 180 1.62 -3.57 7.72
N SER A 181 1.13 -4.79 7.90
CA SER A 181 -0.31 -5.08 8.03
C SER A 181 -0.89 -4.43 9.28
N LYS A 182 -0.17 -4.45 10.42
CA LYS A 182 -0.66 -3.86 11.66
C LYS A 182 -0.73 -2.34 11.64
N VAL A 183 0.26 -1.67 11.03
CA VAL A 183 0.18 -0.22 10.83
C VAL A 183 -0.89 0.13 9.79
N ALA A 184 -1.11 -0.73 8.78
CA ALA A 184 -2.16 -0.56 7.79
C ALA A 184 -3.58 -0.66 8.37
N GLU A 185 -3.80 -1.46 9.44
CA GLU A 185 -5.08 -1.52 10.17
C GLU A 185 -5.48 -0.16 10.80
N LEU A 186 -4.53 0.78 10.93
CA LEU A 186 -4.74 2.13 11.46
C LEU A 186 -5.15 3.13 10.38
N ILE A 187 -5.16 2.70 9.12
CA ILE A 187 -5.62 3.46 7.96
C ILE A 187 -7.07 3.04 7.66
N PRO A 188 -7.97 3.98 7.31
CA PRO A 188 -9.35 3.65 6.97
C PRO A 188 -9.42 2.60 5.85
N ASP A 189 -10.35 1.64 5.98
CA ASP A 189 -10.47 0.54 5.01
C ASP A 189 -10.84 1.04 3.61
N GLU A 190 -11.60 2.13 3.55
CA GLU A 190 -11.89 2.84 2.31
C GLU A 190 -10.65 3.42 1.64
N ASP A 191 -9.56 3.67 2.36
CA ASP A 191 -8.35 4.35 1.87
C ASP A 191 -7.20 3.39 1.52
N LYS A 192 -7.42 2.07 1.58
CA LYS A 192 -6.38 1.07 1.32
C LYS A 192 -6.77 0.09 0.20
N VAL A 193 -5.75 -0.40 -0.49
CA VAL A 193 -5.84 -1.45 -1.51
C VAL A 193 -4.79 -2.50 -1.18
N GLU A 194 -5.23 -3.64 -0.68
CA GLU A 194 -4.37 -4.76 -0.32
C GLU A 194 -4.22 -5.70 -1.52
N ILE A 195 -2.97 -5.91 -1.95
CA ILE A 195 -2.64 -6.68 -3.14
C ILE A 195 -1.75 -7.85 -2.74
N THR A 196 -2.32 -9.05 -2.80
CA THR A 196 -1.60 -10.32 -2.60
C THR A 196 -1.00 -10.82 -3.92
N VAL A 197 -1.80 -10.85 -4.98
CA VAL A 197 -1.38 -11.24 -6.34
C VAL A 197 -2.10 -10.36 -7.35
N LEU A 198 -1.36 -9.67 -8.21
CA LEU A 198 -1.93 -8.87 -9.29
C LEU A 198 -1.13 -9.01 -10.57
N SER A 199 -1.83 -9.14 -11.70
CA SER A 199 -1.18 -8.98 -12.99
C SER A 199 -0.83 -7.51 -13.23
N ALA A 200 0.32 -7.24 -13.82
CA ALA A 200 0.73 -5.87 -14.21
C ALA A 200 -0.35 -5.11 -15.01
N ASN A 201 -1.17 -5.85 -15.77
CA ASN A 201 -2.22 -5.28 -16.59
C ASN A 201 -3.41 -4.77 -15.79
N ALA A 202 -3.72 -5.37 -14.63
CA ALA A 202 -4.89 -5.01 -13.84
C ALA A 202 -4.84 -3.56 -13.34
N PHE A 203 -3.64 -3.00 -13.11
CA PHE A 203 -3.47 -1.59 -12.73
C PHE A 203 -4.09 -0.60 -13.73
N TYR A 204 -4.16 -0.95 -15.01
CA TYR A 204 -4.73 -0.07 -16.02
C TYR A 204 -6.25 -0.17 -16.14
N TYR A 205 -6.89 -1.13 -15.47
CA TYR A 205 -8.34 -1.34 -15.51
C TYR A 205 -9.07 -0.80 -14.29
N PHE A 206 -8.35 -0.24 -13.30
CA PHE A 206 -8.98 0.58 -12.26
C PHE A 206 -9.67 1.80 -12.88
N ASN A 207 -10.73 2.29 -12.23
CA ASN A 207 -11.33 3.54 -12.65
C ASN A 207 -10.32 4.68 -12.50
N ARG A 208 -10.51 5.73 -13.30
CA ARG A 208 -9.54 6.83 -13.44
C ARG A 208 -9.06 7.39 -12.10
N THR A 209 -9.95 7.57 -11.14
CA THR A 209 -9.65 8.17 -9.83
C THR A 209 -9.64 7.17 -8.68
N GLU A 210 -9.77 5.87 -8.96
CA GLU A 210 -9.98 4.84 -7.92
C GLU A 210 -8.81 4.72 -6.95
N LEU A 211 -7.59 4.92 -7.46
CA LEU A 211 -6.36 4.85 -6.68
C LEU A 211 -5.99 6.20 -6.02
N GLN A 212 -6.73 7.28 -6.26
CA GLN A 212 -6.40 8.58 -5.68
C GLN A 212 -6.50 8.54 -4.16
N HIS A 213 -5.44 9.03 -3.52
CA HIS A 213 -5.27 9.07 -2.06
C HIS A 213 -5.35 7.69 -1.39
N LYS A 214 -5.11 6.60 -2.13
CA LYS A 214 -5.07 5.24 -1.60
C LYS A 214 -3.67 4.84 -1.16
N LEU A 215 -3.63 3.99 -0.14
CA LEU A 215 -2.47 3.22 0.26
C LEU A 215 -2.51 1.86 -0.44
N ILE A 216 -1.54 1.59 -1.31
CA ILE A 216 -1.35 0.29 -1.96
C ILE A 216 -0.39 -0.53 -1.12
N LEU A 217 -0.87 -1.67 -0.61
CA LEU A 217 -0.12 -2.60 0.24
C LEU A 217 0.23 -3.84 -0.57
N ILE A 218 1.52 -4.16 -0.63
CA ILE A 218 2.02 -5.35 -1.30
C ILE A 218 2.72 -6.21 -0.26
N GLU A 219 2.21 -7.42 -0.05
CA GLU A 219 2.72 -8.30 1.00
C GLU A 219 4.10 -8.87 0.68
N ASP A 220 4.36 -9.16 -0.59
CA ASP A 220 5.64 -9.68 -1.07
C ASP A 220 5.97 -9.08 -2.45
N LEU A 221 6.97 -8.20 -2.49
CA LEU A 221 7.47 -7.63 -3.73
C LEU A 221 8.20 -8.68 -4.58
N ASP A 222 8.81 -9.69 -3.96
CA ASP A 222 9.63 -10.70 -4.65
C ASP A 222 8.76 -11.56 -5.59
N GLY A 223 7.48 -11.75 -5.26
CA GLY A 223 6.48 -12.40 -6.11
C GLY A 223 5.77 -11.46 -7.10
N ALA A 224 6.00 -10.15 -7.00
CA ALA A 224 5.25 -9.11 -7.72
C ALA A 224 6.11 -8.28 -8.69
N GLU A 225 7.23 -8.83 -9.19
CA GLU A 225 8.16 -8.11 -10.08
C GLU A 225 7.48 -7.45 -11.28
N SER A 226 6.49 -8.13 -11.88
CA SER A 226 5.75 -7.62 -13.04
C SER A 226 4.97 -6.32 -12.76
N VAL A 227 4.62 -6.07 -11.50
CA VAL A 227 3.82 -4.93 -11.03
C VAL A 227 4.68 -3.70 -10.72
N LEU A 228 6.00 -3.86 -10.57
CA LEU A 228 6.91 -2.78 -10.17
C LEU A 228 6.94 -1.61 -11.15
N TYR A 229 6.83 -1.89 -12.45
CA TYR A 229 6.86 -0.83 -13.47
C TYR A 229 5.64 0.11 -13.37
N PRO A 230 4.38 -0.38 -13.41
CA PRO A 230 3.21 0.47 -13.16
C PRO A 230 3.29 1.26 -11.86
N LEU A 231 3.77 0.65 -10.77
CA LEU A 231 3.94 1.34 -9.49
C LEU A 231 4.94 2.48 -9.59
N ARG A 232 6.11 2.24 -10.20
CA ARG A 232 7.15 3.27 -10.36
C ARG A 232 6.64 4.49 -11.13
N GLU A 233 5.82 4.27 -12.14
CA GLU A 233 5.20 5.34 -12.91
C GLU A 233 4.14 6.09 -12.08
N LEU A 234 3.32 5.38 -11.28
CA LEU A 234 2.39 6.00 -10.34
C LEU A 234 3.12 6.84 -9.28
N GLN A 235 4.22 6.35 -8.71
CA GLN A 235 5.04 7.07 -7.73
C GLN A 235 5.64 8.34 -8.33
N SER A 236 6.18 8.26 -9.55
CA SER A 236 6.94 9.37 -10.15
C SER A 236 6.05 10.39 -10.88
N LYS A 237 5.03 9.92 -11.62
CA LYS A 237 4.19 10.75 -12.49
C LYS A 237 2.78 10.95 -11.96
N LYS A 238 2.39 10.25 -10.89
CA LYS A 238 1.03 10.29 -10.30
C LYS A 238 -0.06 9.89 -11.30
N ARG A 239 0.30 9.21 -12.39
CA ARG A 239 -0.64 8.66 -13.37
C ARG A 239 0.04 7.59 -14.20
N ILE A 240 -0.76 6.63 -14.67
CA ILE A 240 -0.39 5.63 -15.65
C ILE A 240 -1.41 5.61 -16.77
N THR A 241 -0.94 5.37 -17.99
CA THR A 241 -1.79 5.28 -19.18
C THR A 241 -1.40 4.05 -19.98
N LYS A 242 -2.38 3.32 -20.47
CA LYS A 242 -2.19 2.22 -21.42
C LYS A 242 -3.15 2.35 -22.59
N THR A 243 -2.59 2.24 -23.77
CA THR A 243 -3.34 2.23 -25.01
C THR A 243 -3.68 0.80 -25.38
N VAL A 244 -4.96 0.48 -25.50
CA VAL A 244 -5.45 -0.84 -25.90
C VAL A 244 -6.34 -0.73 -27.14
N VAL A 245 -6.27 -1.75 -27.99
CA VAL A 245 -7.17 -1.85 -29.15
C VAL A 245 -8.43 -2.58 -28.71
N HIS A 246 -9.58 -1.94 -28.84
CA HIS A 246 -10.89 -2.50 -28.56
C HIS A 246 -11.64 -2.69 -29.88
N LYS A 247 -12.13 -3.90 -30.12
CA LYS A 247 -12.99 -4.17 -31.27
C LYS A 247 -14.44 -3.90 -30.88
N ASP A 248 -15.05 -2.94 -31.53
CA ASP A 248 -16.48 -2.66 -31.36
C ASP A 248 -17.31 -3.82 -31.94
N LYS A 249 -18.60 -3.93 -31.58
CA LYS A 249 -19.53 -4.96 -32.06
C LYS A 249 -19.65 -5.02 -33.59
N LYS A 250 -19.24 -3.95 -34.28
CA LYS A 250 -19.20 -3.82 -35.75
C LYS A 250 -17.88 -4.30 -36.39
N GLY A 251 -16.95 -4.86 -35.62
CA GLY A 251 -15.65 -5.35 -36.10
C GLY A 251 -14.61 -4.25 -36.37
N THR A 252 -14.95 -2.98 -36.13
CA THR A 252 -14.03 -1.85 -36.24
C THR A 252 -13.14 -1.78 -35.00
N THR A 253 -11.83 -1.67 -35.23
CA THR A 253 -10.83 -1.48 -34.17
C THR A 253 -10.80 -0.01 -33.76
N LYS A 254 -11.15 0.27 -32.50
CA LYS A 254 -10.98 1.58 -31.86
C LYS A 254 -9.85 1.51 -30.84
N THR A 255 -9.02 2.55 -30.83
CA THR A 255 -7.97 2.71 -29.84
C THR A 255 -8.57 3.37 -28.59
N ILE A 256 -8.46 2.73 -27.43
CA ILE A 256 -8.91 3.26 -26.14
C ILE A 256 -7.68 3.52 -25.26
N HIS A 257 -7.66 4.68 -24.62
CA HIS A 257 -6.64 5.02 -23.64
C HIS A 257 -7.20 4.81 -22.23
N LEU A 258 -6.71 3.77 -21.55
CA LEU A 258 -6.98 3.53 -20.15
C LEU A 258 -6.05 4.41 -19.32
N THR A 259 -6.59 5.30 -18.48
CA THR A 259 -5.80 6.20 -17.63
C THR A 259 -6.24 6.04 -16.19
N VAL A 260 -5.25 5.87 -15.31
CA VAL A 260 -5.44 5.79 -13.86
C VAL A 260 -4.57 6.84 -13.20
N GLU A 261 -5.15 7.61 -12.31
CA GLU A 261 -4.54 8.73 -11.61
C GLU A 261 -4.29 8.38 -10.15
N GLY A 262 -3.12 8.80 -9.66
CA GLY A 262 -2.82 8.97 -8.25
C GLY A 262 -3.19 10.39 -7.80
N PRO A 263 -2.66 10.87 -6.67
CA PRO A 263 -1.48 10.33 -5.97
C PRO A 263 -1.78 9.09 -5.12
N VAL A 264 -0.80 8.20 -4.96
CA VAL A 264 -0.88 6.96 -4.15
C VAL A 264 0.28 6.91 -3.16
N SER A 265 0.08 6.27 -2.01
CA SER A 265 1.20 5.77 -1.18
C SER A 265 1.40 4.29 -1.46
N VAL A 266 2.64 3.83 -1.55
CA VAL A 266 2.97 2.42 -1.85
C VAL A 266 3.82 1.88 -0.73
N ALA A 267 3.44 0.72 -0.22
CA ALA A 267 4.14 0.00 0.83
C ALA A 267 4.35 -1.45 0.39
N GLY A 268 5.58 -1.93 0.53
CA GLY A 268 5.93 -3.30 0.17
C GLY A 268 6.90 -3.94 1.16
N CYS A 269 6.93 -5.27 1.18
CA CYS A 269 7.94 -6.03 1.91
C CYS A 269 8.81 -6.81 0.92
N THR A 270 10.12 -6.91 1.19
CA THR A 270 11.04 -7.76 0.41
C THR A 270 12.13 -8.33 1.30
N THR A 271 12.72 -9.44 0.87
CA THR A 271 13.93 -10.00 1.48
C THR A 271 15.21 -9.56 0.77
N GLN A 272 15.10 -8.87 -0.37
CA GLN A 272 16.21 -8.60 -1.28
C GLN A 272 16.55 -7.11 -1.32
N GLU A 273 17.64 -6.73 -0.64
CA GLU A 273 18.10 -5.33 -0.64
C GLU A 273 18.65 -4.89 -2.01
N SER A 274 19.33 -5.78 -2.74
CA SER A 274 20.09 -5.42 -3.97
C SER A 274 19.28 -5.44 -5.26
N ILE A 275 18.16 -6.18 -5.31
CA ILE A 275 17.40 -6.39 -6.56
C ILE A 275 16.47 -5.21 -6.89
N TYR A 276 16.37 -4.24 -5.99
CA TYR A 276 15.42 -3.12 -6.07
C TYR A 276 16.08 -1.74 -6.11
N GLU A 277 17.31 -1.57 -6.59
CA GLU A 277 18.02 -0.27 -6.55
C GLU A 277 17.22 0.89 -7.18
N ASP A 278 16.48 0.63 -8.26
CA ASP A 278 15.64 1.64 -8.89
C ASP A 278 14.45 2.09 -8.01
N ASN A 279 13.83 1.17 -7.28
CA ASN A 279 12.62 1.42 -6.47
C ASN A 279 12.95 1.82 -5.02
N SER A 280 14.03 1.26 -4.45
CA SER A 280 14.58 1.63 -3.14
C SER A 280 15.00 3.10 -3.09
N ASN A 281 15.42 3.65 -4.21
CA ASN A 281 15.74 5.06 -4.33
C ASN A 281 14.49 5.98 -4.40
N ARG A 282 13.28 5.42 -4.53
CA ARG A 282 11.97 6.13 -4.51
C ARG A 282 11.18 5.88 -3.23
N SER A 283 11.74 5.08 -2.32
CA SER A 283 11.06 4.63 -1.11
C SER A 283 11.97 4.82 0.11
N PHE A 284 11.36 4.94 1.27
CA PHE A 284 12.03 4.79 2.56
C PHE A 284 12.30 3.31 2.80
N LEU A 285 13.55 2.96 3.09
CA LEU A 285 13.92 1.60 3.44
C LEU A 285 13.81 1.44 4.95
N LEU A 286 12.88 0.61 5.39
CA LEU A 286 12.64 0.32 6.80
C LEU A 286 13.27 -1.03 7.12
N TYR A 287 14.31 -1.01 7.95
CA TYR A 287 14.97 -2.23 8.39
C TYR A 287 14.29 -2.70 9.67
N ILE A 288 13.71 -3.89 9.64
CA ILE A 288 13.07 -4.49 10.81
C ILE A 288 14.12 -4.76 11.90
N ASP A 289 13.75 -4.51 13.15
CA ASP A 289 14.59 -4.75 14.31
C ASP A 289 14.66 -6.27 14.60
N GLU A 290 15.78 -6.87 14.20
CA GLU A 290 16.12 -8.28 14.48
C GLU A 290 16.85 -8.46 15.84
N SER A 291 16.74 -7.49 16.76
CA SER A 291 17.38 -7.57 18.07
C SER A 291 16.72 -8.60 18.99
N SER A 292 17.53 -9.18 19.88
CA SER A 292 17.01 -10.11 20.91
C SER A 292 16.06 -9.42 21.90
N GLU A 293 16.17 -8.11 22.07
CA GLU A 293 15.25 -7.34 22.92
C GLU A 293 13.87 -7.25 22.30
N GLN A 294 13.81 -6.97 21.00
CA GLN A 294 12.57 -6.94 20.24
C GLN A 294 11.90 -8.32 20.21
N ASP A 295 12.66 -9.39 19.98
CA ASP A 295 12.16 -10.77 20.07
C ASP A 295 11.52 -11.05 21.44
N LYS A 296 12.17 -10.63 22.53
CA LYS A 296 11.62 -10.81 23.89
C LYS A 296 10.32 -10.05 24.09
N LYS A 297 10.22 -8.81 23.60
CA LYS A 297 8.99 -8.00 23.66
C LYS A 297 7.84 -8.70 22.92
N ILE A 298 8.09 -9.16 21.71
CA ILE A 298 7.10 -9.88 20.88
C ILE A 298 6.66 -11.17 21.56
N MET A 299 7.61 -12.02 21.99
CA MET A 299 7.29 -13.29 22.66
C MET A 299 6.56 -13.09 23.99
N HIS A 300 6.89 -12.03 24.74
CA HIS A 300 6.18 -11.68 25.97
C HIS A 300 4.72 -11.35 25.67
N TYR A 301 4.47 -10.51 24.66
CA TYR A 301 3.11 -10.19 24.24
C TYR A 301 2.35 -11.42 23.76
N GLN A 302 2.93 -12.27 22.90
CA GLN A 302 2.28 -13.50 22.43
C GLN A 302 1.87 -14.42 23.58
N ARG A 303 2.72 -14.54 24.61
CA ARG A 303 2.39 -15.26 25.85
C ARG A 303 1.27 -14.58 26.64
N ALA A 304 1.28 -13.25 26.74
CA ALA A 304 0.24 -12.49 27.43
C ALA A 304 -1.13 -12.60 26.71
N GLU A 305 -1.13 -12.55 25.38
CA GLU A 305 -2.30 -12.74 24.52
C GLU A 305 -2.88 -14.15 24.70
N SER A 306 -2.03 -15.18 24.59
CA SER A 306 -2.45 -16.56 24.83
C SER A 306 -2.93 -16.81 26.26
N ALA A 307 -2.46 -16.03 27.23
CA ALA A 307 -2.91 -16.08 28.62
C ALA A 307 -4.17 -15.24 28.89
N GLY A 308 -4.76 -14.59 27.88
CA GLY A 308 -5.95 -13.75 28.01
C GLY A 308 -5.72 -12.46 28.80
N ARG A 309 -4.47 -12.02 28.95
CA ARG A 309 -4.12 -10.79 29.70
C ARG A 309 -4.11 -9.53 28.83
N VAL A 310 -4.24 -9.70 27.52
CA VAL A 310 -4.24 -8.60 26.54
C VAL A 310 -5.68 -8.17 26.28
N ASN A 311 -5.97 -6.88 26.46
CA ASN A 311 -7.29 -6.33 26.21
C ASN A 311 -7.47 -6.00 24.72
N LYS A 312 -8.07 -6.94 23.98
CA LYS A 312 -8.39 -6.76 22.56
C LYS A 312 -9.38 -5.62 22.28
N GLN A 313 -10.20 -5.26 23.27
CA GLN A 313 -11.11 -4.15 23.13
C GLN A 313 -10.35 -2.81 23.09
N ASP A 314 -9.31 -2.66 23.92
CA ASP A 314 -8.48 -1.45 23.92
C ASP A 314 -7.69 -1.32 22.62
N GLU A 315 -7.13 -2.43 22.11
CA GLU A 315 -6.47 -2.46 20.79
C GLU A 315 -7.41 -1.96 19.68
N PHE A 316 -8.63 -2.50 19.64
CA PHE A 316 -9.63 -2.13 18.65
C PHE A 316 -10.05 -0.65 18.77
N ILE A 317 -10.23 -0.16 20.01
CA ILE A 317 -10.59 1.24 20.27
C ILE A 317 -9.47 2.17 19.78
N ALA A 318 -8.21 1.87 20.11
CA ALA A 318 -7.06 2.65 19.66
C ALA A 318 -6.93 2.66 18.12
N ALA A 319 -7.04 1.49 17.48
CA ALA A 319 -6.99 1.37 16.02
C ALA A 319 -8.15 2.13 15.34
N ARG A 320 -9.37 2.03 15.87
CA ARG A 320 -10.53 2.78 15.37
C ARG A 320 -10.32 4.28 15.52
N PHE A 321 -9.81 4.71 16.66
CA PHE A 321 -9.55 6.13 16.92
C PHE A 321 -8.51 6.70 15.95
N LEU A 322 -7.41 5.99 15.70
CA LEU A 322 -6.41 6.40 14.71
C LEU A 322 -6.96 6.43 13.27
N ARG A 323 -7.88 5.52 12.91
CA ARG A 323 -8.61 5.59 11.63
C ARG A 323 -9.49 6.85 11.55
N ASP A 324 -10.14 7.22 12.65
CA ASP A 324 -10.97 8.44 12.69
C ASP A 324 -10.11 9.71 12.62
N VAL A 325 -8.93 9.72 13.26
CA VAL A 325 -7.91 10.77 13.08
C VAL A 325 -7.49 10.89 11.61
N GLN A 326 -7.24 9.77 10.94
CA GLN A 326 -6.91 9.78 9.51
C GLN A 326 -8.04 10.38 8.66
N ARG A 327 -9.31 10.10 8.95
CA ARG A 327 -10.47 10.59 8.18
C ARG A 327 -10.60 12.11 8.21
N ILE A 328 -10.28 12.76 9.33
CA ILE A 328 -10.44 14.21 9.47
C ILE A 328 -9.31 15.04 8.83
N LEU A 329 -8.17 14.42 8.51
CA LEU A 329 -7.08 15.09 7.82
C LEU A 329 -7.53 15.51 6.41
N LYS A 330 -7.35 16.80 6.09
CA LYS A 330 -7.71 17.38 4.81
C LYS A 330 -6.45 17.59 3.97
N PRO A 331 -6.50 17.35 2.65
CA PRO A 331 -5.45 17.79 1.73
C PRO A 331 -5.25 19.30 1.87
N ILE A 332 -4.01 19.73 2.13
CA ILE A 332 -3.61 21.13 2.26
C ILE A 332 -2.19 21.28 1.73
N LYS A 333 -1.87 22.42 1.13
CA LYS A 333 -0.51 22.72 0.68
C LYS A 333 0.38 22.99 1.89
N VAL A 334 1.57 22.41 1.88
CA VAL A 334 2.59 22.66 2.91
C VAL A 334 3.73 23.43 2.24
N ILE A 335 4.17 24.51 2.89
CA ILE A 335 5.32 25.28 2.48
C ILE A 335 6.35 25.19 3.60
N ASN A 336 7.57 24.77 3.27
CA ASN A 336 8.67 24.76 4.22
C ASN A 336 9.55 26.01 4.00
N PRO A 337 9.39 27.07 4.83
CA PRO A 337 10.19 28.28 4.68
C PRO A 337 11.68 28.06 4.97
N TYR A 338 12.02 26.96 5.62
CA TYR A 338 13.39 26.61 5.99
C TYR A 338 14.08 25.70 4.97
N ALA A 339 13.38 25.32 3.88
CA ALA A 339 13.88 24.33 2.93
C ALA A 339 15.26 24.66 2.34
N GLU A 340 15.56 25.94 2.13
CA GLU A 340 16.84 26.39 1.57
C GLU A 340 18.02 26.25 2.54
N TYR A 341 17.78 26.18 3.85
CA TYR A 341 18.81 26.00 4.88
C TYR A 341 19.08 24.53 5.20
N LEU A 342 18.24 23.62 4.69
CA LEU A 342 18.30 22.20 4.98
C LEU A 342 19.26 21.50 4.02
N GLU A 343 20.41 21.08 4.53
CA GLU A 343 21.42 20.34 3.78
C GLU A 343 21.66 18.96 4.41
N LEU A 344 21.84 17.96 3.56
CA LEU A 344 22.19 16.61 3.98
C LEU A 344 23.72 16.45 4.14
N PRO A 345 24.18 15.55 5.03
CA PRO A 345 25.58 15.19 5.12
C PRO A 345 26.13 14.68 3.78
N GLU A 346 27.37 15.05 3.43
CA GLU A 346 28.03 14.60 2.19
C GLU A 346 28.22 13.08 2.12
N SER A 347 28.22 12.39 3.27
CA SER A 347 28.34 10.94 3.39
C SER A 347 27.12 10.18 2.84
N VAL A 348 25.98 10.86 2.62
CA VAL A 348 24.74 10.23 2.17
C VAL A 348 24.82 9.84 0.70
N PHE A 349 24.58 8.56 0.38
CA PHE A 349 24.52 8.12 -1.01
C PHE A 349 23.28 8.69 -1.73
N LYS A 350 23.46 8.98 -3.04
CA LYS A 350 22.42 9.53 -3.93
C LYS A 350 21.74 10.80 -3.36
N PRO A 351 22.51 11.86 -3.03
CA PRO A 351 22.04 12.99 -2.22
C PRO A 351 20.82 13.70 -2.80
N ARG A 352 20.68 13.78 -4.13
CA ARG A 352 19.53 14.44 -4.79
C ARG A 352 18.17 13.83 -4.42
N ARG A 353 18.06 12.50 -4.41
CA ARG A 353 16.79 11.83 -4.07
C ARG A 353 16.55 11.84 -2.57
N THR A 354 17.61 11.62 -1.78
CA THR A 354 17.51 11.66 -0.32
C THR A 354 17.10 13.06 0.16
N ASN A 355 17.58 14.12 -0.49
CA ASN A 355 17.16 15.49 -0.18
C ASN A 355 15.66 15.71 -0.42
N SER A 356 15.15 15.25 -1.57
CA SER A 356 13.72 15.29 -1.87
C SER A 356 12.89 14.53 -0.82
N HIS A 357 13.33 13.33 -0.43
CA HIS A 357 12.64 12.55 0.61
C HIS A 357 12.68 13.22 1.98
N TYR A 358 13.81 13.84 2.33
CA TYR A 358 13.98 14.55 3.59
C TYR A 358 13.00 15.73 3.70
N LEU A 359 12.95 16.58 2.68
CA LEU A 359 12.00 17.71 2.63
C LEU A 359 10.55 17.23 2.65
N GLN A 360 10.21 16.22 1.83
CA GLN A 360 8.86 15.66 1.80
C GLN A 360 8.45 15.00 3.12
N PHE A 361 9.39 14.45 3.88
CA PHE A 361 9.10 13.87 5.19
C PHE A 361 8.81 14.94 6.25
N ILE A 362 9.56 16.04 6.24
CA ILE A 362 9.26 17.21 7.07
C ILE A 362 7.86 17.76 6.73
N GLU A 363 7.55 17.87 5.43
CA GLU A 363 6.23 18.29 4.96
C GLU A 363 5.13 17.32 5.39
N ALA A 364 5.39 16.01 5.41
CA ALA A 364 4.44 15.00 5.88
C ALA A 364 4.14 15.12 7.38
N ILE A 365 5.15 15.44 8.21
CA ILE A 365 4.95 15.72 9.65
C ILE A 365 4.13 17.00 9.83
N THR A 366 4.49 18.06 9.09
CA THR A 366 3.75 19.34 9.11
C THR A 366 2.28 19.11 8.70
N PHE A 367 2.04 18.31 7.66
CA PHE A 367 0.72 17.93 7.20
C PHE A 367 -0.08 17.16 8.27
N TYR A 368 0.58 16.26 9.00
CA TYR A 368 -0.06 15.53 10.09
C TYR A 368 -0.45 16.47 11.24
N LYS A 369 0.40 17.45 11.53
CA LYS A 369 0.16 18.53 12.51
C LYS A 369 -0.71 19.67 11.98
N GLN A 370 -1.40 19.53 10.84
CA GLN A 370 -2.17 20.63 10.20
C GLN A 370 -3.16 21.36 11.13
N TYR A 371 -3.69 20.70 12.17
CA TYR A 371 -4.61 21.33 13.14
C TYR A 371 -3.92 22.17 14.23
N GLN A 372 -2.59 22.12 14.29
CA GLN A 372 -1.73 22.94 15.17
C GLN A 372 -1.10 24.13 14.43
N ARG A 373 -1.38 24.28 13.14
CA ARG A 373 -0.79 25.29 12.28
C ARG A 373 -1.81 26.37 11.94
N GLU A 374 -1.32 27.59 11.79
CA GLU A 374 -2.13 28.68 11.26
C GLU A 374 -2.34 28.48 9.77
N ARG A 375 -3.58 28.68 9.31
CA ARG A 375 -3.94 28.60 7.90
C ARG A 375 -3.62 29.94 7.26
N LYS A 376 -2.75 29.92 6.26
CA LYS A 376 -2.39 31.08 5.45
C LYS A 376 -2.99 30.93 4.06
N TYR A 377 -3.12 32.06 3.37
CA TYR A 377 -3.67 32.12 2.02
C TYR A 377 -2.70 32.86 1.14
N ASP A 378 -2.44 32.30 -0.04
CA ASP A 378 -1.58 32.94 -1.04
C ASP A 378 -2.32 34.15 -1.64
N GLU A 379 -1.68 35.32 -1.62
CA GLU A 379 -2.31 36.58 -2.05
C GLU A 379 -2.66 36.62 -3.54
N GLN A 380 -2.00 35.81 -4.38
CA GLN A 380 -2.21 35.79 -5.83
C GLN A 380 -3.20 34.71 -6.26
N THR A 381 -3.11 33.51 -5.65
CA THR A 381 -3.90 32.34 -6.05
C THR A 381 -5.09 32.07 -5.14
N GLY A 382 -5.09 32.62 -3.92
CA GLY A 382 -6.07 32.30 -2.88
C GLY A 382 -5.95 30.89 -2.31
N GLU A 383 -4.89 30.14 -2.66
CA GLU A 383 -4.69 28.77 -2.22
C GLU A 383 -4.37 28.72 -0.71
N GLU A 384 -5.08 27.86 0.03
CA GLU A 384 -4.85 27.63 1.46
C GLU A 384 -3.59 26.79 1.68
N TYR A 385 -2.68 27.27 2.54
CA TYR A 385 -1.47 26.56 2.92
C TYR A 385 -1.16 26.66 4.42
N ILE A 386 -0.30 25.76 4.88
CA ILE A 386 0.31 25.79 6.22
C ILE A 386 1.83 25.78 6.08
N GLU A 387 2.51 26.32 7.09
CA GLU A 387 3.97 26.37 7.12
C GLU A 387 4.58 25.36 8.08
N THR A 388 5.72 24.82 7.68
CA THR A 388 6.59 24.00 8.53
C THR A 388 7.17 24.85 9.66
N THR A 389 7.24 24.27 10.86
CA THR A 389 7.89 24.86 12.03
C THR A 389 9.23 24.18 12.33
N ILE A 390 10.07 24.82 13.14
CA ILE A 390 11.37 24.25 13.55
C ILE A 390 11.17 22.93 14.34
N GLU A 391 10.08 22.83 15.11
CA GLU A 391 9.70 21.61 15.84
C GLU A 391 9.46 20.43 14.87
N ASP A 392 8.82 20.68 13.72
CA ASP A 392 8.57 19.65 12.70
C ASP A 392 9.89 19.11 12.13
N ILE A 393 10.87 19.99 11.92
CA ILE A 393 12.21 19.62 11.42
C ILE A 393 12.96 18.80 12.46
N GLN A 394 12.89 19.20 13.74
CA GLN A 394 13.54 18.47 14.82
C GLN A 394 12.96 17.05 14.95
N GLU A 395 11.64 16.91 14.96
CA GLU A 395 10.99 15.61 14.99
C GLU A 395 11.30 14.76 13.75
N ALA A 396 11.36 15.38 12.57
CA ALA A 396 11.76 14.70 11.34
C ALA A 396 13.18 14.14 11.47
N ASN A 397 14.12 14.94 11.99
CA ASN A 397 15.52 14.57 12.17
C ASN A 397 15.66 13.36 13.11
N GLU A 398 14.93 13.33 14.22
CA GLU A 398 14.95 12.20 15.16
C GLU A 398 14.47 10.90 14.51
N ILE A 399 13.37 10.96 13.73
CA ILE A 399 12.78 9.76 13.12
C ILE A 399 13.60 9.27 11.92
N ILE A 400 14.10 10.18 11.07
CA ILE A 400 14.77 9.81 9.81
C ILE A 400 16.24 9.43 10.00
N LYS A 401 16.84 9.72 11.16
CA LYS A 401 18.27 9.49 11.44
C LYS A 401 18.73 8.08 11.09
N GLU A 402 17.95 7.06 11.47
CA GLU A 402 18.28 5.67 11.17
C GLU A 402 18.24 5.38 9.66
N VAL A 403 17.24 5.93 8.95
CA VAL A 403 17.13 5.79 7.49
C VAL A 403 18.32 6.45 6.78
N LEU A 404 18.73 7.64 7.22
CA LEU A 404 19.90 8.33 6.67
C LEU A 404 21.21 7.59 6.95
N LEU A 405 21.34 7.01 8.14
CA LEU A 405 22.49 6.19 8.50
C LEU A 405 22.63 4.98 7.58
N ARG A 406 21.53 4.25 7.36
CA ARG A 406 21.52 3.09 6.46
C ARG A 406 21.79 3.48 5.02
N LYS A 407 21.31 4.65 4.57
CA LYS A 407 21.60 5.20 3.23
C LYS A 407 23.01 5.77 3.08
N SER A 408 23.76 5.96 4.16
CA SER A 408 25.16 6.39 4.16
C SER A 408 26.13 5.22 4.30
N ASP A 409 25.60 4.01 4.46
CA ASP A 409 26.36 2.80 4.71
C ASP A 409 26.70 2.08 3.40
N THR A 410 27.94 1.61 3.26
CA THR A 410 28.39 0.89 2.05
C THR A 410 27.98 -0.58 2.06
N ILE A 411 27.55 -1.10 3.22
CA ILE A 411 27.13 -2.49 3.39
C ILE A 411 25.63 -2.62 3.60
N THR A 412 25.12 -3.81 3.28
CA THR A 412 23.70 -4.14 3.50
C THR A 412 23.34 -4.09 4.98
N GLY A 413 22.06 -3.87 5.28
CA GLY A 413 21.58 -3.77 6.66
C GLY A 413 21.88 -5.03 7.47
N ALA A 414 21.72 -6.21 6.85
CA ALA A 414 22.06 -7.49 7.45
C ALA A 414 23.55 -7.63 7.79
N VAL A 415 24.45 -7.19 6.88
CA VAL A 415 25.90 -7.24 7.12
C VAL A 415 26.32 -6.23 8.18
N ARG A 416 25.71 -5.05 8.21
CA ARG A 416 25.90 -4.05 9.26
C ARG A 416 25.52 -4.61 10.63
N ASN A 417 24.33 -5.20 10.75
CA ASN A 417 23.87 -5.80 12.01
C ASN A 417 24.80 -6.94 12.45
N HIS A 418 25.30 -7.75 11.51
CA HIS A 418 26.30 -8.78 11.81
C HIS A 418 27.62 -8.21 12.32
N LEU A 419 28.13 -7.14 11.68
CA LEU A 419 29.37 -6.49 12.08
C LEU A 419 29.27 -5.89 13.50
N GLU A 420 28.15 -5.25 13.84
CA GLU A 420 27.95 -4.69 15.18
C GLU A 420 27.84 -5.80 16.24
N ARG A 421 27.13 -6.90 15.95
CA ARG A 421 27.12 -8.09 16.83
C ARG A 421 28.50 -8.71 17.01
N LEU A 422 29.29 -8.76 15.94
CA LEU A 422 30.67 -9.24 15.96
C LEU A 422 31.55 -8.34 16.83
N LYS A 423 31.45 -7.00 16.69
CA LYS A 423 32.17 -6.03 17.53
C LYS A 423 31.82 -6.19 19.01
N MET A 424 30.53 -6.33 19.33
CA MET A 424 30.08 -6.58 20.71
C MET A 424 30.66 -7.87 21.28
N TYR A 425 30.56 -8.98 20.56
CA TYR A 425 31.13 -10.26 20.97
C TYR A 425 32.65 -10.18 21.22
N LEU A 426 33.38 -9.54 20.32
CA LEU A 426 34.83 -9.35 20.45
C LEU A 426 35.19 -8.51 21.69
N LYS A 427 34.39 -7.47 21.99
CA LYS A 427 34.55 -6.63 23.17
C LYS A 427 34.30 -7.40 24.46
N GLU A 428 33.22 -8.19 24.53
CA GLU A 428 32.88 -9.02 25.69
C GLU A 428 33.96 -10.08 25.97
N GLU A 429 34.44 -10.74 24.91
CA GLU A 429 35.47 -11.78 24.98
C GLU A 429 36.90 -11.21 25.10
N LYS A 430 37.06 -9.88 25.05
CA LYS A 430 38.35 -9.17 25.05
C LYS A 430 39.32 -9.67 23.97
N LYS A 431 38.80 -9.93 22.76
CA LYS A 431 39.55 -10.42 21.60
C LYS A 431 39.57 -9.37 20.49
N THR A 432 40.66 -9.31 19.75
CA THR A 432 40.78 -8.47 18.53
C THR A 432 40.63 -9.27 17.25
N ALA A 433 40.89 -10.58 17.31
CA ALA A 433 40.84 -11.50 16.18
C ALA A 433 39.85 -12.63 16.42
N PHE A 434 39.18 -13.08 15.35
CA PHE A 434 38.23 -14.18 15.37
C PHE A 434 38.46 -15.18 14.23
N THR A 435 37.86 -16.36 14.35
CA THR A 435 37.81 -17.36 13.28
C THR A 435 36.38 -17.63 12.84
N ASN A 436 36.19 -18.09 11.60
CA ASN A 436 34.85 -18.44 11.10
C ASN A 436 34.18 -19.51 11.96
N ALA A 437 34.93 -20.51 12.45
CA ALA A 437 34.38 -21.58 13.27
C ALA A 437 33.85 -21.07 14.63
N GLU A 438 34.57 -20.14 15.25
CA GLU A 438 34.17 -19.48 16.50
C GLU A 438 32.88 -18.68 16.32
N ILE A 439 32.85 -17.80 15.32
CA ILE A 439 31.70 -16.93 15.07
C ILE A 439 30.45 -17.73 14.67
N ARG A 440 30.61 -18.80 13.88
CA ARG A 440 29.49 -19.71 13.57
C ARG A 440 28.90 -20.35 14.82
N ARG A 441 29.75 -20.79 15.75
CA ARG A 441 29.31 -21.46 16.99
C ARG A 441 28.62 -20.47 17.93
N ASN A 442 29.21 -19.30 18.14
CA ASN A 442 28.76 -18.37 19.16
C ASN A 442 27.63 -17.44 18.67
N LEU A 443 27.70 -16.94 17.43
CA LEU A 443 26.66 -16.09 16.85
C LEU A 443 25.57 -16.86 16.09
N ARG A 444 25.69 -18.20 15.99
CA ARG A 444 24.73 -19.11 15.33
C ARG A 444 24.44 -18.75 13.87
N VAL A 445 25.46 -18.33 13.13
CA VAL A 445 25.34 -17.97 11.70
C VAL A 445 25.64 -19.18 10.82
N LYS A 446 24.82 -19.41 9.79
CA LYS A 446 25.06 -20.47 8.78
C LYS A 446 26.35 -20.18 8.00
N GLU A 447 27.00 -21.23 7.50
CA GLU A 447 28.28 -21.10 6.80
C GLU A 447 28.21 -20.20 5.55
N SER A 448 27.23 -20.44 4.69
CA SER A 448 27.03 -19.68 3.46
C SER A 448 26.79 -18.20 3.75
N THR A 449 25.95 -17.91 4.74
CA THR A 449 25.64 -16.56 5.19
C THR A 449 26.88 -15.85 5.73
N LEU A 450 27.64 -16.49 6.64
CA LEU A 450 28.87 -15.90 7.18
C LEU A 450 29.92 -15.67 6.09
N ARG A 451 30.04 -16.59 5.13
CA ARG A 451 30.94 -16.43 3.99
C ARG A 451 30.56 -15.20 3.16
N ASN A 452 29.27 -15.00 2.89
CA ASN A 452 28.80 -13.83 2.14
C ASN A 452 29.03 -12.54 2.92
N TYR A 453 28.74 -12.52 4.22
CA TYR A 453 29.01 -11.37 5.08
C TYR A 453 30.51 -11.02 5.10
N ASN A 454 31.38 -12.00 5.33
CA ASN A 454 32.82 -11.77 5.34
C ASN A 454 33.35 -11.34 3.97
N ASN A 455 32.79 -11.83 2.87
CA ASN A 455 33.18 -11.39 1.53
C ASN A 455 32.87 -9.90 1.33
N GLN A 456 31.68 -9.44 1.74
CA GLN A 456 31.32 -8.02 1.66
C GLN A 456 32.18 -7.17 2.61
N LEU A 457 32.36 -7.61 3.87
CA LEU A 457 33.20 -6.91 4.85
C LEU A 457 34.68 -6.81 4.44
N LEU A 458 35.21 -7.82 3.74
CA LEU A 458 36.57 -7.77 3.20
C LEU A 458 36.66 -6.82 2.00
N ALA A 459 35.66 -6.84 1.11
CA ALA A 459 35.65 -6.00 -0.08
C ALA A 459 35.58 -4.51 0.30
N GLU A 460 34.78 -4.18 1.31
CA GLU A 460 34.61 -2.81 1.81
C GLU A 460 35.63 -2.43 2.90
N GLY A 461 36.56 -3.32 3.26
CA GLY A 461 37.66 -3.02 4.18
C GLY A 461 37.33 -2.97 5.68
N TYR A 462 36.13 -3.39 6.10
CA TYR A 462 35.75 -3.45 7.52
C TYR A 462 36.50 -4.52 8.32
N ILE A 463 36.90 -5.61 7.66
CA ILE A 463 37.71 -6.67 8.25
C ILE A 463 38.94 -6.95 7.40
N LYS A 464 40.03 -7.41 8.03
CA LYS A 464 41.26 -7.84 7.35
C LYS A 464 41.62 -9.28 7.70
N ARG A 465 42.26 -9.97 6.75
CA ARG A 465 42.80 -11.33 6.97
C ARG A 465 44.16 -11.24 7.65
N VAL A 466 44.32 -11.95 8.76
CA VAL A 466 45.57 -12.05 9.52
C VAL A 466 45.96 -13.52 9.63
N LYS A 467 47.26 -13.81 9.52
CA LYS A 467 47.79 -15.18 9.62
C LYS A 467 48.25 -15.44 11.05
N LYS A 468 47.70 -16.47 11.72
CA LYS A 468 48.21 -16.86 13.04
C LYS A 468 49.60 -17.48 12.90
N ALA A 469 50.60 -16.86 13.54
CA ALA A 469 51.99 -17.31 13.52
C ALA A 469 52.17 -18.75 14.05
N LYS A 470 51.37 -19.16 15.06
CA LYS A 470 51.49 -20.49 15.69
C LYS A 470 50.84 -21.65 14.93
N THR A 471 49.72 -21.43 14.25
CA THR A 471 48.89 -22.50 13.66
C THR A 471 48.80 -22.47 12.14
N LYS A 472 49.44 -21.48 11.48
CA LYS A 472 49.33 -21.19 10.03
C LYS A 472 47.89 -21.03 9.51
N SER A 473 46.90 -20.91 10.39
CA SER A 473 45.49 -20.70 10.03
C SER A 473 45.18 -19.21 9.85
N TYR A 474 44.20 -18.93 8.98
CA TYR A 474 43.71 -17.56 8.77
C TYR A 474 42.70 -17.18 9.85
N CYS A 475 42.87 -16.00 10.44
CA CYS A 475 41.90 -15.32 11.28
C CYS A 475 41.53 -13.95 10.67
N PHE A 476 40.48 -13.35 11.20
CA PHE A 476 40.01 -12.03 10.79
C PHE A 476 40.13 -11.06 11.96
N GLU A 477 40.41 -9.81 11.65
CA GLU A 477 40.40 -8.69 12.62
C GLU A 477 39.50 -7.58 12.07
N VAL A 478 38.74 -6.93 12.96
CA VAL A 478 37.99 -5.72 12.63
C VAL A 478 38.99 -4.56 12.51
N VAL A 479 38.89 -3.78 11.44
CA VAL A 479 39.85 -2.70 11.16
C VAL A 479 39.60 -1.48 12.05
N ASP A 480 38.37 -0.99 12.08
CA ASP A 480 37.95 0.13 12.92
C ASP A 480 36.68 -0.23 13.72
N PRO A 481 36.77 -0.42 15.04
CA PRO A 481 35.61 -0.67 15.89
C PRO A 481 34.66 0.52 16.00
N SER A 482 35.17 1.76 15.85
CA SER A 482 34.45 3.02 16.07
C SER A 482 33.80 3.62 14.83
N GLU A 483 34.06 3.10 13.63
CA GLU A 483 33.64 3.77 12.38
C GLU A 483 32.14 4.09 12.30
N TYR A 484 31.28 3.16 12.78
CA TYR A 484 29.84 3.36 12.74
C TYR A 484 29.39 4.43 13.73
N GLN A 485 30.09 4.58 14.86
CA GLN A 485 29.85 5.68 15.80
C GLN A 485 30.27 7.01 15.20
N SER A 486 31.44 7.05 14.53
CA SER A 486 31.90 8.25 13.81
C SER A 486 30.90 8.69 12.74
N LEU A 487 30.34 7.73 11.98
CA LEU A 487 29.29 8.02 10.99
C LEU A 487 28.01 8.57 11.65
N LYS A 488 27.58 7.99 12.77
CA LYS A 488 26.45 8.49 13.57
C LYS A 488 26.66 9.92 14.05
N ASP A 489 27.85 10.20 14.56
CA ASP A 489 28.19 11.51 15.11
C ASP A 489 28.29 12.55 13.99
N GLN A 490 28.84 12.19 12.82
CA GLN A 490 28.88 13.07 11.66
C GLN A 490 27.47 13.46 11.19
N ILE A 491 26.58 12.48 10.99
CA ILE A 491 25.20 12.75 10.56
C ILE A 491 24.46 13.59 11.60
N HIS A 492 24.61 13.26 12.89
CA HIS A 492 23.98 14.01 13.97
C HIS A 492 24.48 15.45 14.02
N THR A 493 25.80 15.66 13.89
CA THR A 493 26.41 17.00 13.94
C THR A 493 25.87 17.86 12.82
N VAL A 494 25.83 17.36 11.58
CA VAL A 494 25.30 18.14 10.44
C VAL A 494 23.83 18.52 10.66
N LEU A 495 22.98 17.56 11.04
CA LEU A 495 21.56 17.85 11.27
C LEU A 495 21.35 18.85 12.43
N HIS A 496 22.16 18.77 13.49
CA HIS A 496 22.09 19.68 14.63
C HIS A 496 22.57 21.08 14.28
N THR A 497 23.73 21.20 13.61
CA THR A 497 24.27 22.50 13.18
C THR A 497 23.31 23.23 12.25
N LYS A 498 22.67 22.52 11.30
CA LYS A 498 21.66 23.13 10.42
C LYS A 498 20.41 23.56 11.18
N LEU A 499 20.00 22.80 12.18
CA LEU A 499 18.89 23.21 13.06
C LEU A 499 19.25 24.48 13.86
N GLU A 500 20.47 24.59 14.37
CA GLU A 500 20.96 25.78 15.07
C GLU A 500 21.04 27.00 14.13
N GLU A 501 21.56 26.83 12.90
CA GLU A 501 21.59 27.89 11.88
C GLU A 501 20.19 28.44 11.60
N ILE A 502 19.20 27.55 11.44
CA ILE A 502 17.79 27.93 11.23
C ILE A 502 17.26 28.72 12.43
N GLN A 503 17.54 28.28 13.66
CA GLN A 503 17.10 28.96 14.89
C GLN A 503 17.73 30.36 15.03
N VAL A 504 18.99 30.53 14.62
CA VAL A 504 19.65 31.84 14.61
C VAL A 504 19.03 32.74 13.54
N ALA A 505 18.79 32.20 12.34
CA ALA A 505 18.20 32.95 11.23
C ALA A 505 16.76 33.41 11.49
N THR A 506 16.01 32.73 12.37
CA THR A 506 14.64 33.13 12.75
C THR A 506 14.53 34.07 13.94
N ARG A 507 15.62 34.23 14.72
CA ARG A 507 15.67 35.17 15.85
C ARG A 507 16.08 36.58 15.44
N ASN A 508 16.71 36.72 14.28
CA ASN A 508 17.04 37.99 13.63
C ASN A 508 15.92 38.37 12.66
#